data_AF-A0A0C3L9X9-F1
#
_entry.id   AF-A0A0C3L9X9-F1
#
_cell.length_a   1.000
_cell.length_b   1.000
_cell.length_c   1.000
_cell.angle_alpha   90.00
_cell.angle_beta   90.00
_cell.angle_gamma   90.00
#
_symmetry.space_group_name_H-M   'P 1'
#
loop_
_entity.id
_entity.type
_entity.pdbx_description
1 polymer ?
#
loop_
_entity_poly.entity_id
_entity_poly.type
_entity_poly.pdbx_seq_one_letter_code
_entity_poly.pdbx_strand_id
1 'polypeptide(L)'
;MASHELPIPRHSNGPRLEHGNYQLPPLIGVTREGMVSSFGSIAVVATLLAVTETIFLLLLKMPNQTSSDIPGSQLQRTLSALTYTGIVLNLGSLWSALRMIDVLGKMPLLNARYEADLDAKRLSLRLTNDTSTHDVMASYGLRGIWTFMAWHCLISLLFGSLCIVTQIAMFVWLYEALAVSISITVLVVFASVPMLLSFFM
;
A
#
# COMPACT_ATOMS: atom_id res chain seq x y z
N MET A 1 21.68 -43.68 50.07
CA MET A 1 21.92 -42.92 48.83
C MET A 1 21.21 -43.67 47.70
N ALA A 2 19.93 -43.33 47.47
CA ALA A 2 19.13 -43.84 46.37
C ALA A 2 17.95 -42.87 46.18
N SER A 3 18.09 -41.95 45.23
CA SER A 3 17.07 -40.99 44.86
C SER A 3 16.02 -41.68 43.98
N HIS A 4 14.82 -41.81 44.53
CA HIS A 4 13.66 -42.41 43.89
C HIS A 4 13.05 -41.39 42.92
N GLU A 5 13.43 -41.45 41.64
CA GLU A 5 12.81 -40.60 40.62
C GLU A 5 11.41 -41.14 40.27
N LEU A 6 10.39 -40.34 40.57
CA LEU A 6 9.01 -40.59 40.19
C LEU A 6 8.83 -40.26 38.69
N PRO A 7 8.21 -41.15 37.89
CA PRO A 7 7.93 -40.88 36.49
C PRO A 7 6.82 -39.84 36.37
N ILE A 8 7.15 -38.70 35.74
CA ILE A 8 6.18 -37.65 35.40
C ILE A 8 5.30 -38.16 34.25
N PRO A 9 3.97 -38.26 34.41
CA PRO A 9 3.08 -38.63 33.31
C PRO A 9 3.00 -37.47 32.31
N ARG A 10 3.58 -37.67 31.11
CA ARG A 10 3.35 -36.80 29.94
C ARG A 10 1.91 -37.02 29.44
N HIS A 11 0.98 -36.25 29.94
CA HIS A 11 -0.33 -36.08 29.32
C HIS A 11 -0.19 -35.16 28.09
N SER A 12 0.23 -35.71 26.96
CA SER A 12 0.23 -35.04 25.65
C SER A 12 -0.99 -35.49 24.84
N ASN A 13 -2.18 -35.18 25.34
CA ASN A 13 -3.43 -35.24 24.56
C ASN A 13 -3.90 -33.82 24.27
N GLY A 14 -3.06 -33.03 23.60
CA GLY A 14 -3.54 -31.86 22.87
C GLY A 14 -4.24 -32.35 21.59
N PRO A 15 -5.34 -31.72 21.16
CA PRO A 15 -5.97 -32.08 19.89
C PRO A 15 -4.93 -31.92 18.76
N ARG A 16 -4.64 -33.03 18.07
CA ARG A 16 -3.93 -32.98 16.79
C ARG A 16 -4.76 -32.10 15.86
N LEU A 17 -4.26 -30.92 15.55
CA LEU A 17 -4.78 -30.08 14.47
C LEU A 17 -4.71 -30.89 13.18
N GLU A 18 -5.84 -31.47 12.77
CA GLU A 18 -5.99 -31.99 11.42
C GLU A 18 -5.70 -30.86 10.44
N HIS A 19 -4.76 -31.10 9.53
CA HIS A 19 -4.20 -30.15 8.56
C HIS A 19 -5.21 -29.63 7.51
N GLY A 20 -6.52 -29.76 7.74
CA GLY A 20 -7.54 -29.61 6.69
C GLY A 20 -8.54 -28.47 6.83
N ASN A 21 -8.80 -27.93 8.03
CA ASN A 21 -9.95 -27.02 8.20
C ASN A 21 -9.79 -26.03 9.37
N TYR A 22 -8.76 -25.18 9.31
CA TYR A 22 -8.68 -24.03 10.21
C TYR A 22 -9.55 -22.89 9.66
N GLN A 23 -10.74 -22.71 10.23
CA GLN A 23 -11.58 -21.54 9.96
C GLN A 23 -11.15 -20.39 10.88
N LEU A 24 -10.66 -19.31 10.28
CA LEU A 24 -10.41 -18.07 11.03
C LEU A 24 -11.73 -17.58 11.62
N PRO A 25 -11.71 -16.90 12.78
CA PRO A 25 -12.89 -16.18 13.27
C PRO A 25 -13.48 -15.35 12.12
N PRO A 26 -14.79 -15.45 11.84
CA PRO A 26 -15.41 -14.89 10.63
C PRO A 26 -15.14 -13.40 10.48
N LEU A 27 -15.00 -12.68 11.61
CA LEU A 27 -14.66 -11.26 11.63
C LEU A 27 -13.28 -10.96 11.02
N ILE A 28 -12.25 -11.75 11.33
CA ILE A 28 -10.88 -11.55 10.81
C ILE A 28 -10.80 -11.92 9.33
N GLY A 29 -11.57 -12.94 8.91
CA GLY A 29 -11.69 -13.34 7.51
C GLY A 29 -12.21 -12.20 6.63
N VAL A 30 -13.33 -11.58 7.02
CA VAL A 30 -13.95 -10.49 6.26
C VAL A 30 -13.06 -9.25 6.19
N THR A 31 -12.41 -8.86 7.31
CA THR A 31 -11.50 -7.70 7.30
C THR A 31 -10.28 -7.95 6.40
N ARG A 32 -9.72 -9.16 6.43
CA ARG A 32 -8.59 -9.54 5.56
C ARG A 32 -8.96 -9.46 4.09
N GLU A 33 -10.10 -10.02 3.71
CA GLU A 33 -10.57 -10.02 2.33
C GLU A 33 -10.79 -8.58 1.82
N GLY A 34 -11.39 -7.72 2.64
CA GLY A 34 -11.55 -6.29 2.33
C GLY A 34 -10.21 -5.57 2.13
N MET A 35 -9.21 -5.85 2.97
CA MET A 35 -7.88 -5.25 2.82
C MET A 35 -7.13 -5.77 1.59
N VAL A 36 -7.18 -7.07 1.30
CA VAL A 36 -6.55 -7.64 0.10
C VAL A 36 -7.17 -7.04 -1.15
N SER A 37 -8.50 -6.93 -1.18
CA SER A 37 -9.22 -6.26 -2.28
C SER A 37 -8.75 -4.81 -2.44
N SER A 38 -8.65 -4.06 -1.34
CA SER A 38 -8.23 -2.65 -1.35
C SER A 38 -6.80 -2.47 -1.86
N PHE A 39 -5.83 -3.25 -1.35
CA PHE A 39 -4.44 -3.21 -1.84
C PHE A 39 -4.33 -3.68 -3.29
N GLY A 40 -5.19 -4.61 -3.73
CA GLY A 40 -5.29 -5.02 -5.12
C GLY A 40 -5.68 -3.85 -6.03
N SER A 41 -6.70 -3.09 -5.65
CA SER A 41 -7.08 -1.87 -6.39
C SER A 41 -5.97 -0.83 -6.42
N ILE A 42 -5.27 -0.61 -5.30
CA ILE A 42 -4.13 0.31 -5.23
C ILE A 42 -3.02 -0.12 -6.19
N ALA A 43 -2.66 -1.41 -6.21
CA ALA A 43 -1.66 -1.95 -7.12
C ALA A 43 -2.03 -1.72 -8.60
N VAL A 44 -3.29 -1.94 -8.96
CA VAL A 44 -3.79 -1.69 -10.32
C VAL A 44 -3.67 -0.21 -10.68
N VAL A 45 -4.12 0.70 -9.81
CA VAL A 45 -4.02 2.15 -10.04
C VAL A 45 -2.57 2.60 -10.17
N ALA A 46 -1.69 2.16 -9.28
CA ALA A 46 -0.26 2.47 -9.35
C ALA A 46 0.37 2.00 -10.68
N THR A 47 -0.01 0.82 -11.16
CA THR A 47 0.45 0.29 -12.45
C THR A 47 -0.02 1.15 -13.61
N LEU A 48 -1.30 1.55 -13.62
CA LEU A 48 -1.85 2.42 -14.66
C LEU A 48 -1.12 3.76 -14.70
N LEU A 49 -0.88 4.38 -13.53
CA LEU A 49 -0.15 5.64 -13.42
C LEU A 49 1.30 5.49 -13.91
N ALA A 50 2.00 4.41 -13.56
CA ALA A 50 3.36 4.14 -14.05
C ALA A 50 3.42 3.94 -15.58
N VAL A 51 2.42 3.29 -16.16
CA VAL A 51 2.30 3.14 -17.62
C VAL A 51 2.06 4.50 -18.27
N THR A 52 1.15 5.31 -17.73
CA THR A 52 0.89 6.67 -18.23
C THR A 52 2.16 7.53 -18.22
N GLU A 53 2.93 7.49 -17.12
CA GLU A 53 4.23 8.18 -17.01
C GLU A 53 5.24 7.69 -18.06
N THR A 54 5.27 6.39 -18.33
CA THR A 54 6.17 5.81 -19.36
C THR A 54 5.79 6.27 -20.76
N ILE A 55 4.50 6.33 -21.07
CA ILE A 55 3.99 6.87 -22.34
C ILE A 55 4.36 8.35 -22.46
N PHE A 56 4.20 9.12 -21.38
CA PHE A 56 4.55 10.53 -21.35
C PHE A 56 6.05 10.76 -21.58
N LEU A 57 6.90 9.94 -20.96
CA LEU A 57 8.36 9.95 -21.21
C LEU A 57 8.69 9.67 -22.68
N LEU A 58 7.98 8.72 -23.31
CA LEU A 58 8.17 8.40 -24.72
C LEU A 58 7.80 9.59 -25.60
N LEU A 59 6.69 10.28 -25.31
CA LEU A 59 6.26 11.49 -26.02
C LEU A 59 7.30 12.61 -25.89
N LEU A 60 7.85 12.83 -24.69
CA LEU A 60 8.88 13.85 -24.46
C LEU A 60 10.22 13.56 -25.17
N LYS A 61 10.51 12.28 -25.44
CA LYS A 61 11.74 11.83 -26.12
C LYS A 61 11.59 11.71 -27.63
N MET A 62 10.39 11.83 -28.19
CA MET A 62 10.25 11.86 -29.64
C MET A 62 11.01 13.08 -30.19
N PRO A 63 11.97 12.87 -31.11
CA PRO A 63 12.74 13.97 -31.66
C PRO A 63 11.81 14.81 -32.54
N ASN A 64 11.32 15.92 -32.01
CA ASN A 64 10.73 16.96 -32.85
C ASN A 64 11.84 17.48 -33.76
N GLN A 65 11.75 17.14 -35.05
CA GLN A 65 12.66 17.51 -36.14
C GLN A 65 12.61 19.00 -36.51
N THR A 66 12.17 19.87 -35.59
CA THR A 66 12.17 21.31 -35.79
C THR A 66 13.27 21.91 -34.95
N SER A 67 14.43 21.93 -35.57
CA SER A 67 15.62 22.71 -35.32
C SER A 67 15.39 24.05 -34.61
N SER A 68 16.45 24.46 -33.91
CA SER A 68 16.78 25.81 -33.38
C SER A 68 16.09 26.26 -32.08
N ASP A 69 16.88 26.24 -31.00
CA ASP A 69 16.85 27.16 -29.86
C ASP A 69 15.47 27.60 -29.34
N ILE A 70 14.74 26.67 -28.71
CA ILE A 70 13.60 27.02 -27.86
C ILE A 70 14.12 27.23 -26.42
N PRO A 71 13.74 28.30 -25.71
CA PRO A 71 14.06 28.55 -24.29
C PRO A 71 13.40 27.56 -23.29
N GLY A 72 13.16 26.31 -23.71
CA GLY A 72 12.47 25.25 -22.97
C GLY A 72 13.35 24.09 -22.50
N SER A 73 14.68 24.17 -22.69
CA SER A 73 15.61 23.08 -22.30
C SER A 73 15.58 22.77 -20.80
N GLN A 74 15.38 23.78 -19.96
CA GLN A 74 15.24 23.59 -18.51
C GLN A 74 13.89 22.97 -18.15
N LEU A 75 12.79 23.43 -18.76
CA LEU A 75 11.47 22.88 -18.48
C LEU A 75 11.36 21.41 -18.93
N GLN A 76 11.95 21.06 -20.08
CA GLN A 76 12.00 19.67 -20.56
C GLN A 76 12.86 18.78 -19.66
N ARG A 77 13.96 19.30 -19.10
CA ARG A 77 14.76 18.60 -18.08
C ARG A 77 13.99 18.42 -16.78
N THR A 78 13.23 19.42 -16.34
CA THR A 78 12.37 19.32 -15.15
C THR A 78 11.23 18.31 -15.38
N LEU A 79 10.55 18.38 -16.52
CA LEU A 79 9.51 17.42 -16.91
C LEU A 79 10.03 15.99 -16.91
N SER A 80 11.18 15.74 -17.55
CA SER A 80 11.77 14.40 -17.57
C SER A 80 12.20 13.91 -16.18
N ALA A 81 12.80 14.77 -15.36
CA ALA A 81 13.13 14.43 -13.97
C ALA A 81 11.88 14.11 -13.13
N LEU A 82 10.80 14.87 -13.35
CA LEU A 82 9.52 14.67 -12.70
C LEU A 82 8.90 13.33 -13.14
N THR A 83 8.90 13.02 -14.43
CA THR A 83 8.43 11.73 -14.96
C THR A 83 9.21 10.54 -14.38
N TYR A 84 10.54 10.61 -14.32
CA TYR A 84 11.33 9.55 -13.67
C TYR A 84 10.97 9.38 -12.18
N THR A 85 10.74 10.49 -11.49
CA THR A 85 10.33 10.49 -10.08
C THR A 85 8.95 9.84 -9.92
N GLY A 86 7.99 10.21 -10.77
CA GLY A 86 6.64 9.64 -10.80
C GLY A 86 6.63 8.14 -11.05
N ILE A 87 7.45 7.65 -12.00
CA ILE A 87 7.62 6.21 -12.26
C ILE A 87 8.11 5.49 -11.00
N VAL A 88 9.19 5.99 -10.38
CA VAL A 88 9.78 5.34 -9.19
C VAL A 88 8.79 5.30 -8.03
N LEU A 89 8.02 6.38 -7.82
CA LEU A 89 7.02 6.46 -6.76
C LEU A 89 5.83 5.52 -6.99
N ASN A 90 5.31 5.47 -8.22
CA ASN A 90 4.22 4.56 -8.57
C ASN A 90 4.67 3.10 -8.45
N LEU A 91 5.89 2.78 -8.90
CA LEU A 91 6.46 1.43 -8.79
C LEU A 91 6.75 1.03 -7.32
N GLY A 92 7.21 1.99 -6.50
CA GLY A 92 7.39 1.80 -5.07
C GLY A 92 6.06 1.53 -4.36
N SER A 93 5.00 2.26 -4.70
CA SER A 93 3.65 2.03 -4.16
C SER A 93 3.13 0.64 -4.53
N LEU A 94 3.29 0.25 -5.81
CA LEU A 94 2.93 -1.07 -6.31
C LEU A 94 3.66 -2.18 -5.52
N TRP A 95 4.97 -2.07 -5.35
CA TRP A 95 5.75 -3.06 -4.62
C TRP A 95 5.34 -3.17 -3.15
N SER A 96 5.09 -2.02 -2.50
CA SER A 96 4.55 -1.99 -1.14
C SER A 96 3.17 -2.65 -1.04
N ALA A 97 2.27 -2.39 -1.99
CA ALA A 97 0.94 -3.01 -2.03
C ALA A 97 1.02 -4.54 -2.21
N LEU A 98 1.84 -5.01 -3.14
CA LEU A 98 2.07 -6.45 -3.36
C LEU A 98 2.63 -7.13 -2.11
N ARG A 99 3.62 -6.51 -1.46
CA ARG A 99 4.19 -7.03 -0.22
C ARG A 99 3.14 -7.12 0.90
N MET A 100 2.23 -6.15 0.98
CA MET A 100 1.13 -6.17 1.97
C MET A 100 0.14 -7.31 1.67
N ILE A 101 -0.21 -7.52 0.40
CA ILE A 101 -1.03 -8.66 -0.03
C ILE A 101 -0.38 -9.99 0.35
N ASP A 102 0.93 -10.15 0.13
CA ASP A 102 1.67 -11.37 0.49
C ASP A 102 1.68 -11.62 2.00
N VAL A 103 1.86 -10.57 2.81
CA VAL A 103 1.84 -10.67 4.27
C VAL A 103 0.44 -11.04 4.75
N LEU A 104 -0.61 -10.42 4.22
CA LEU A 104 -2.00 -10.78 4.49
C LEU A 104 -2.31 -12.21 4.02
N GLY A 105 -1.70 -12.64 2.93
CA GLY A 105 -1.71 -14.01 2.41
C GLY A 105 -1.29 -15.05 3.47
N LYS A 106 -0.26 -14.74 4.25
CA LYS A 106 0.36 -15.64 5.25
C LYS A 106 -0.30 -15.60 6.63
N MET A 107 -1.10 -14.56 6.92
CA MET A 107 -1.81 -14.38 8.19
C MET A 107 -2.63 -15.60 8.67
N PRO A 108 -3.44 -16.30 7.83
CA PRO A 108 -4.18 -17.48 8.28
C PRO A 108 -3.28 -18.62 8.80
N LEU A 109 -2.11 -18.82 8.18
CA LEU A 109 -1.14 -19.84 8.59
C LEU A 109 -0.47 -19.48 9.94
N LEU A 110 -0.19 -18.20 10.14
CA LEU A 110 0.40 -17.69 11.38
C LEU A 110 -0.60 -17.79 12.54
N ASN A 111 -1.88 -17.46 12.29
CA ASN A 111 -2.93 -17.63 13.29
C ASN A 111 -3.17 -19.10 13.65
N ALA A 112 -3.13 -20.02 12.70
CA ALA A 112 -3.24 -21.45 13.01
C ALA A 112 -2.10 -21.96 13.92
N ARG A 113 -0.89 -21.39 13.77
CA ARG A 113 0.25 -21.71 14.66
C ARG A 113 0.16 -21.02 16.02
N TYR A 114 -0.43 -19.82 16.08
CA TYR A 114 -0.53 -19.02 17.30
C TYR A 114 -1.74 -19.42 18.17
N GLU A 115 -2.84 -19.92 17.59
CA GLU A 115 -3.96 -20.49 18.36
C GLU A 115 -3.55 -21.73 19.15
N ALA A 116 -2.65 -22.56 18.62
CA ALA A 116 -2.05 -23.68 19.36
C ALA A 116 -1.30 -23.24 20.64
N ASP A 117 -0.89 -21.96 20.71
CA ASP A 117 -0.16 -21.36 21.83
C ASP A 117 -1.06 -20.44 22.69
N LEU A 118 -2.14 -19.91 22.12
CA LEU A 118 -3.09 -18.97 22.75
C LEU A 118 -4.17 -19.60 23.62
N ASP A 119 -4.45 -20.91 23.47
CA ASP A 119 -5.33 -21.62 24.41
C ASP A 119 -4.81 -21.58 25.87
N ALA A 120 -3.51 -21.33 26.07
CA ALA A 120 -2.93 -21.08 27.39
C ALA A 120 -3.19 -19.66 27.95
N LYS A 121 -3.57 -18.69 27.10
CA LYS A 121 -3.71 -17.26 27.47
C LYS A 121 -5.13 -16.70 27.35
N ARG A 122 -6.06 -17.42 26.72
CA ARG A 122 -7.46 -16.98 26.49
C ARG A 122 -8.30 -16.79 27.77
N LEU A 123 -7.81 -17.17 28.95
CA LEU A 123 -8.54 -16.94 30.20
C LEU A 123 -8.49 -15.48 30.70
N SER A 124 -7.55 -14.64 30.25
CA SER A 124 -7.32 -13.31 30.87
C SER A 124 -7.81 -12.09 30.08
N LEU A 125 -8.28 -12.25 28.84
CA LEU A 125 -8.55 -11.11 27.93
C LEU A 125 -10.00 -11.09 27.43
N ARG A 126 -10.93 -11.46 28.30
CA ARG A 126 -12.35 -11.13 28.13
C ARG A 126 -12.56 -9.66 28.49
N LEU A 127 -13.10 -8.90 27.55
CA LEU A 127 -13.81 -7.62 27.75
C LEU A 127 -12.97 -6.45 28.27
N THR A 128 -12.25 -5.78 27.36
CA THR A 128 -12.22 -4.32 27.39
C THR A 128 -12.82 -3.83 26.07
N ASN A 129 -14.11 -3.48 26.15
CA ASN A 129 -14.85 -2.72 25.16
C ASN A 129 -14.05 -1.47 24.79
N ASP A 130 -14.05 -1.12 23.50
CA ASP A 130 -13.46 0.09 22.90
C ASP A 130 -12.00 -0.05 22.43
N THR A 131 -11.73 -1.07 21.59
CA THR A 131 -10.47 -1.13 20.82
C THR A 131 -10.80 -1.06 19.33
N SER A 132 -10.19 -0.08 18.65
CA SER A 132 -10.37 0.08 17.21
C SER A 132 -9.95 -1.19 16.48
N THR A 133 -10.55 -1.48 15.33
CA THR A 133 -10.21 -2.64 14.48
C THR A 133 -8.71 -2.73 14.18
N HIS A 134 -8.00 -1.59 14.19
CA HIS A 134 -6.55 -1.51 14.05
C HIS A 134 -5.78 -2.12 15.24
N ASP A 135 -6.25 -1.94 16.48
CA ASP A 135 -5.60 -2.47 17.68
C ASP A 135 -5.78 -3.98 17.82
N VAL A 136 -6.96 -4.48 17.42
CA VAL A 136 -7.23 -5.91 17.37
C VAL A 136 -6.29 -6.57 16.36
N MET A 137 -6.08 -5.98 15.18
CA MET A 137 -5.10 -6.51 14.20
C MET A 137 -3.64 -6.40 14.67
N ALA A 138 -3.28 -5.34 15.38
CA ALA A 138 -1.94 -5.20 15.96
C ALA A 138 -1.63 -6.30 16.99
N SER A 139 -2.64 -6.80 17.70
CA SER A 139 -2.52 -7.89 18.68
C SER A 139 -2.25 -9.27 18.05
N TYR A 140 -2.56 -9.45 16.76
CA TYR A 140 -2.31 -10.69 16.00
C TYR A 140 -0.93 -10.72 15.29
N GLY A 141 0.03 -9.92 15.75
CA GLY A 141 1.43 -9.99 15.30
C GLY A 141 1.80 -9.10 14.10
N LEU A 142 0.87 -8.28 13.58
CA LEU A 142 1.15 -7.27 12.53
C LEU A 142 1.66 -5.95 13.12
N ARG A 143 2.65 -5.99 14.01
CA ARG A 143 3.06 -4.80 14.77
C ARG A 143 4.07 -3.93 14.00
N GLY A 144 3.74 -2.63 13.89
CA GLY A 144 4.64 -1.52 13.49
C GLY A 144 5.06 -1.45 12.03
N ILE A 145 5.63 -2.53 11.46
CA ILE A 145 6.11 -2.54 10.07
C ILE A 145 4.97 -2.49 9.06
N TRP A 146 3.80 -3.04 9.42
CA TRP A 146 2.62 -3.03 8.57
C TRP A 146 2.05 -1.63 8.38
N THR A 147 1.87 -0.87 9.47
CA THR A 147 1.38 0.51 9.39
C THR A 147 2.36 1.39 8.63
N PHE A 148 3.67 1.21 8.83
CA PHE A 148 4.68 1.90 8.05
C PHE A 148 4.60 1.58 6.56
N MET A 149 4.43 0.32 6.17
CA MET A 149 4.29 -0.07 4.76
C MET A 149 2.99 0.44 4.13
N ALA A 150 1.88 0.43 4.88
CA ALA A 150 0.62 1.02 4.43
C ALA A 150 0.77 2.52 4.17
N TRP A 151 1.38 3.25 5.11
CA TRP A 151 1.68 4.67 4.98
C TRP A 151 2.61 4.97 3.80
N HIS A 152 3.69 4.20 3.64
CA HIS A 152 4.60 4.35 2.52
C HIS A 152 3.89 4.12 1.17
N CYS A 153 3.05 3.08 1.08
CA CYS A 153 2.27 2.78 -0.12
C CYS A 153 1.35 3.95 -0.49
N LEU A 154 0.63 4.50 0.49
CA LEU A 154 -0.32 5.59 0.29
C LEU A 154 0.37 6.91 -0.05
N ILE A 155 1.41 7.30 0.68
CA ILE A 155 2.19 8.51 0.40
C ILE A 155 2.80 8.45 -0.99
N SER A 156 3.40 7.30 -1.35
CA SER A 156 4.06 7.14 -2.65
C SER A 156 3.05 7.20 -3.81
N LEU A 157 1.84 6.65 -3.61
CA LEU A 157 0.75 6.75 -4.59
C LEU A 157 0.27 8.20 -4.75
N LEU A 158 0.03 8.90 -3.65
CA LEU A 158 -0.41 10.30 -3.67
C LEU A 158 0.62 11.18 -4.35
N PHE A 159 1.89 11.07 -3.96
CA PHE A 159 2.95 11.88 -4.54
C PHE A 159 3.19 11.54 -6.02
N GLY A 160 3.09 10.26 -6.40
CA GLY A 160 3.12 9.82 -7.79
C GLY A 160 1.95 10.38 -8.62
N SER A 161 0.75 10.44 -8.06
CA SER A 161 -0.40 11.04 -8.74
C SER A 161 -0.29 12.57 -8.89
N LEU A 162 0.19 13.28 -7.86
CA LEU A 162 0.47 14.72 -7.93
C LEU A 162 1.56 15.03 -8.96
N CYS A 163 2.53 14.14 -9.11
CA CYS A 163 3.57 14.20 -10.13
C CYS A 163 2.96 14.27 -11.54
N ILE A 164 2.07 13.33 -11.87
CA ILE A 164 1.37 13.26 -13.17
C ILE A 164 0.55 14.53 -13.42
N VAL A 165 -0.22 14.96 -12.41
CA VAL A 165 -1.06 16.15 -12.50
C VAL A 165 -0.21 17.39 -12.81
N THR A 166 0.94 17.52 -12.14
CA THR A 166 1.88 18.62 -12.36
C THR A 166 2.52 18.55 -13.74
N GLN A 167 2.86 17.35 -14.23
CA GLN A 167 3.41 17.16 -15.58
C GLN A 167 2.40 17.55 -16.66
N ILE A 168 1.14 17.15 -16.52
CA ILE A 168 0.05 17.53 -17.44
C ILE A 168 -0.11 19.05 -17.44
N ALA A 169 -0.12 19.68 -16.27
CA ALA A 169 -0.20 21.14 -16.17
C ALA A 169 0.97 21.83 -16.89
N MET A 170 2.21 21.39 -16.65
CA MET A 170 3.40 21.92 -17.34
C MET A 170 3.37 21.69 -18.85
N PHE A 171 2.87 20.53 -19.30
CA PHE A 171 2.75 20.19 -20.72
C PHE A 171 1.76 21.11 -21.43
N VAL A 172 0.57 21.30 -20.85
CA VAL A 172 -0.45 22.21 -21.38
C VAL A 172 0.09 23.62 -21.46
N TRP A 173 0.79 24.09 -20.43
CA TRP A 173 1.40 25.42 -20.44
C TRP A 173 2.38 25.63 -21.58
N LEU A 174 3.02 24.57 -22.09
CA LEU A 174 4.03 24.67 -23.14
C LEU A 174 3.45 24.60 -24.55
N TYR A 175 2.32 23.91 -24.74
CA TYR A 175 1.75 23.64 -26.07
C TYR A 175 0.41 24.31 -26.37
N GLU A 176 -0.36 24.71 -25.34
CA GLU A 176 -1.74 25.18 -25.51
C GLU A 176 -1.92 26.68 -25.30
N ALA A 177 -3.04 27.21 -25.79
CA ALA A 177 -3.43 28.60 -25.57
C ALA A 177 -3.70 28.89 -24.08
N LEU A 178 -3.44 30.14 -23.66
CA LEU A 178 -3.52 30.61 -22.27
C LEU A 178 -4.88 30.30 -21.60
N ALA A 179 -5.97 30.31 -22.37
CA ALA A 179 -7.30 29.97 -21.87
C ALA A 179 -7.43 28.51 -21.39
N VAL A 180 -6.80 27.56 -22.09
CA VAL A 180 -6.83 26.12 -21.74
C VAL A 180 -5.93 25.84 -20.52
N SER A 181 -4.84 26.58 -20.40
CA SER A 181 -3.95 26.51 -19.23
C SER A 181 -4.67 26.92 -17.94
N ILE A 182 -5.46 28.00 -17.97
CA ILE A 182 -6.21 28.45 -16.79
C ILE A 182 -7.29 27.43 -16.39
N SER A 183 -8.04 26.88 -17.34
CA SER A 183 -9.07 25.90 -17.01
C SER A 183 -8.48 24.63 -16.40
N ILE A 184 -7.33 24.16 -16.91
CA ILE A 184 -6.64 22.98 -16.38
C ILE A 184 -6.05 23.24 -15.00
N THR A 185 -5.48 24.42 -14.73
CA THR A 185 -4.97 24.74 -13.38
C THR A 185 -6.09 24.78 -12.33
N VAL A 186 -7.27 25.32 -12.64
CA VAL A 186 -8.43 25.28 -11.73
C VAL A 186 -8.88 23.84 -11.49
N LEU A 187 -8.93 23.01 -12.54
CA LEU A 187 -9.29 21.60 -12.43
C LEU A 187 -8.29 20.82 -11.56
N VAL A 188 -7.00 21.10 -11.70
CA VAL A 188 -5.90 20.53 -10.90
C VAL A 188 -6.07 20.88 -9.42
N VAL A 189 -6.40 22.14 -9.11
CA VAL A 189 -6.65 22.58 -7.72
C VAL A 189 -7.86 21.83 -7.17
N PHE A 190 -8.96 21.75 -7.92
CA PHE A 190 -10.15 21.04 -7.47
C PHE A 190 -9.90 19.53 -7.27
N ALA A 191 -9.15 18.90 -8.18
CA ALA A 191 -8.79 17.48 -8.10
C ALA A 191 -7.83 17.16 -6.94
N SER A 192 -7.01 18.12 -6.50
CA SER A 192 -6.09 17.94 -5.37
C SER A 192 -6.75 18.14 -4.00
N VAL A 193 -7.92 18.79 -3.92
CA VAL A 193 -8.69 18.93 -2.67
C VAL A 193 -8.95 17.61 -1.95
N PRO A 194 -9.53 16.56 -2.58
CA PRO A 194 -9.77 15.30 -1.89
C PRO A 194 -8.47 14.62 -1.43
N MET A 195 -7.38 14.74 -2.21
CA MET A 195 -6.07 14.20 -1.82
C MET A 195 -5.50 14.89 -0.58
N LEU A 196 -5.64 16.21 -0.50
CA LEU A 196 -5.21 16.98 0.66
C LEU A 196 -6.07 16.68 1.89
N LEU A 197 -7.39 16.55 1.71
CA LEU A 197 -8.30 16.18 2.80
C LEU A 197 -7.96 14.79 3.37
N SER A 198 -7.64 13.81 2.51
CA SER A 198 -7.21 12.48 2.96
C SER A 198 -5.89 12.47 3.73
N PHE A 199 -5.06 13.51 3.61
CA PHE A 199 -3.83 13.64 4.40
C PHE A 199 -4.10 14.26 5.78
N PHE A 200 -5.16 15.06 5.92
CA PHE A 200 -5.52 15.76 7.16
C PHE A 200 -6.47 14.98 8.08
N MET A 201 -7.22 14.00 7.55
CA MET A 201 -8.03 13.07 8.36
C MET A 201 -7.20 11.89 8.84
#